data_AF-A0A954VR37-F1
#
_entry.id   AF-A0A954VR37-F1
#
_cell.length_a   1.000
_cell.length_b   1.000
_cell.length_c   1.000
_cell.angle_alpha   90.00
_cell.angle_beta   90.00
_cell.angle_gamma   90.00
#
_symmetry.space_group_name_H-M   'P 1'
#
loop_
_entity.id
_entity.type
_entity.pdbx_description
1 polymer ?
#
loop_
_entity_poly.entity_id
_entity_poly.type
_entity_poly.pdbx_seq_one_letter_code
_entity_poly.pdbx_strand_id
1 'polypeptide(L)' 'VPPPPPGFPWHVSLHGHAQGPFDADQLAHQIRTGQVTPATHVWTPALGTWRTASEVPQLAPYFNAGSPPPPPPGG' A
#
# COMPACT_ATOMS: atom_id res chain seq x y z
N VAL A 1 -2.27 19.03 16.77
CA VAL A 1 -1.64 17.71 16.56
C VAL A 1 -0.27 17.97 15.95
N PRO A 2 0.83 17.35 16.41
CA PRO A 2 2.12 17.52 15.73
C PRO A 2 2.00 16.94 14.31
N PRO A 3 2.59 17.58 13.28
CA PRO A 3 2.56 17.02 11.93
C PRO A 3 3.21 15.63 11.98
N PRO A 4 2.57 14.59 11.40
CA PRO A 4 3.21 13.29 11.30
C PRO A 4 4.57 13.48 10.60
N PRO A 5 5.62 12.79 11.06
CA PRO A 5 6.93 12.86 10.41
C PRO A 5 6.75 12.58 8.92
N PRO A 6 7.50 13.27 8.04
CA PRO A 6 7.38 13.06 6.61
C PRO A 6 7.76 11.61 6.29
N GLY A 7 6.75 10.74 6.23
CA GLY A 7 6.87 9.47 5.56
C GLY A 7 7.21 9.74 4.10
N PHE A 8 7.99 8.86 3.48
CA PHE A 8 8.20 8.96 2.05
C PHE A 8 6.83 8.82 1.35
N PRO A 9 6.49 9.71 0.41
CA PRO A 9 5.24 9.59 -0.32
C PRO A 9 5.24 8.29 -1.13
N TRP A 10 4.16 7.53 -1.02
CA TRP A 10 3.92 6.33 -1.80
C TRP A 10 2.93 6.61 -2.90
N HIS A 11 3.18 6.08 -4.08
CA HIS A 11 2.27 6.12 -5.20
C HIS A 11 1.95 4.70 -5.62
N VAL A 12 0.70 4.44 -6.01
CA VAL A 12 0.23 3.13 -6.47
C VAL A 12 -0.51 3.27 -7.77
N SER A 13 -0.21 2.39 -8.73
CA SER A 13 -0.89 2.34 -10.01
C SER A 13 -2.09 1.40 -9.93
N LEU A 14 -3.26 1.97 -9.67
CA LEU A 14 -4.52 1.25 -9.60
C LEU A 14 -5.26 1.42 -10.94
N HIS A 15 -5.61 0.31 -11.58
CA HIS A 15 -6.26 0.31 -12.90
C HIS A 15 -5.50 1.10 -13.99
N GLY A 16 -4.16 1.16 -13.91
CA GLY A 16 -3.33 1.93 -14.84
C GLY A 16 -3.22 3.42 -14.53
N HIS A 17 -3.80 3.88 -13.42
CA HIS A 17 -3.71 5.26 -12.96
C HIS A 17 -2.90 5.34 -11.66
N ALA A 18 -1.91 6.24 -11.64
CA ALA A 18 -1.16 6.54 -10.43
C ALA A 18 -2.05 7.31 -9.43
N GLN A 19 -2.29 6.70 -8.28
CA GLN A 19 -2.94 7.31 -7.12
C GLN A 19 -1.90 7.62 -6.04
N GLY A 20 -2.09 8.70 -5.30
CA GLY A 20 -1.21 9.16 -4.22
C GLY A 20 -0.98 10.67 -4.26
N PRO A 21 -0.05 11.21 -3.46
CA PRO A 21 0.83 10.50 -2.52
C PRO A 21 0.06 9.94 -1.32
N PHE A 22 0.36 8.69 -0.96
CA PHE A 22 -0.14 8.01 0.22
C PHE A 22 0.97 7.93 1.27
N ASP A 23 0.59 8.03 2.54
CA ASP A 23 1.48 7.68 3.64
C ASP A 23 1.54 6.15 3.83
N ALA A 24 2.50 5.66 4.61
CA ALA A 24 2.66 4.23 4.88
C ALA A 24 1.39 3.58 5.45
N ASP A 25 0.68 4.26 6.36
CA ASP A 25 -0.59 3.80 6.92
C ASP A 25 -1.72 3.70 5.89
N GLN A 26 -1.81 4.69 4.99
CA GLN A 26 -2.82 4.69 3.92
C GLN A 26 -2.53 3.59 2.91
N LEU A 27 -1.26 3.40 2.52
CA LEU A 27 -0.86 2.30 1.65
C LEU A 27 -1.15 0.94 2.30
N ALA A 28 -0.83 0.78 3.58
CA ALA A 28 -1.15 -0.43 4.35
C ALA A 28 -2.67 -0.66 4.43
N HIS A 29 -3.48 0.39 4.53
CA HIS A 29 -4.93 0.27 4.44
C HIS A 29 -5.36 -0.26 3.06
N GLN A 30 -4.82 0.30 1.98
CA GLN A 30 -5.14 -0.14 0.62
C GLN A 30 -4.71 -1.59 0.34
N ILE A 31 -3.59 -2.02 0.93
CA ILE A 31 -3.16 -3.43 0.88
C ILE A 31 -4.17 -4.32 1.62
N ARG A 32 -4.60 -3.91 2.82
CA ARG A 32 -5.58 -4.66 3.63
C ARG A 32 -6.96 -4.74 2.99
N THR A 33 -7.41 -3.68 2.31
CA THR A 33 -8.69 -3.68 1.58
C THR A 33 -8.63 -4.44 0.25
N GLY A 34 -7.44 -4.90 -0.16
CA GLY A 34 -7.24 -5.60 -1.43
C GLY A 34 -7.21 -4.69 -2.65
N GLN A 35 -7.23 -3.36 -2.46
CA GLN A 35 -7.02 -2.40 -3.56
C GLN A 35 -5.60 -2.52 -4.12
N VAL A 36 -4.61 -2.65 -3.24
CA VAL A 36 -3.22 -2.88 -3.61
C VAL A 36 -2.90 -4.35 -3.40
N THR A 37 -2.54 -5.02 -4.48
CA THR A 37 -2.17 -6.43 -4.50
C THR A 37 -0.66 -6.57 -4.68
N PRO A 38 -0.08 -7.77 -4.46
CA PRO A 38 1.33 -8.00 -4.76
C PRO A 38 1.71 -7.69 -6.22
N ALA A 39 0.76 -7.77 -7.16
CA ALA A 39 0.95 -7.45 -8.57
C ALA A 39 0.77 -5.95 -8.90
N THR A 40 0.25 -5.15 -7.97
CA THR A 40 0.05 -3.71 -8.15
C THR A 40 1.40 -3.01 -8.20
N HIS A 41 1.59 -2.09 -9.14
CA HIS A 41 2.81 -1.29 -9.20
C HIS A 41 2.76 -0.18 -8.15
N VAL A 42 3.82 -0.11 -7.34
CA VAL A 42 4.07 0.89 -6.32
C VAL A 42 5.32 1.69 -6.69
N TRP A 43 5.37 2.95 -6.28
CA TRP A 43 6.54 3.82 -6.43
C TRP A 43 6.70 4.67 -5.19
N THR A 44 7.94 4.95 -4.83
CA THR A 44 8.29 5.91 -3.78
C THR A 44 9.65 6.50 -4.11
N PRO A 45 9.98 7.72 -3.65
CA PRO A 45 11.29 8.32 -3.90
C PRO A 45 12.48 7.43 -3.50
N ALA A 46 12.32 6.57 -2.48
CA ALA A 46 13.36 5.62 -2.06
C ALA A 46 13.63 4.50 -3.09
N LEU A 47 12.64 4.14 -3.92
CA LEU A 47 12.78 3.12 -4.97
C LEU A 47 13.33 3.70 -6.27
N GLY A 48 13.06 4.98 -6.56
CA GLY A 48 13.43 5.67 -7.81
C GLY A 48 12.67 5.21 -9.05
N THR A 49 12.11 4.00 -9.08
CA THR A 49 11.34 3.43 -10.20
C THR A 49 10.10 2.66 -9.74
N TRP A 50 9.12 2.48 -10.64
CA TRP A 50 7.90 1.74 -10.36
C TRP A 50 8.25 0.26 -10.25
N ARG A 51 7.80 -0.38 -9.18
CA ARG A 51 8.03 -1.80 -8.93
C ARG A 51 6.74 -2.46 -8.49
N THR A 52 6.60 -3.76 -8.71
CA THR A 52 5.47 -4.50 -8.14
C THR A 52 5.56 -4.50 -6.63
N ALA A 53 4.42 -4.47 -5.95
CA ALA A 53 4.40 -4.39 -4.49
C ALA A 53 5.02 -5.64 -3.83
N SER A 54 5.01 -6.79 -4.51
CA SER A 54 5.74 -8.00 -4.12
C SER A 54 7.26 -7.85 -4.14
N GLU A 55 7.81 -7.04 -5.06
CA GLU A 55 9.24 -6.77 -5.15
C GLU A 55 9.73 -5.77 -4.11
N VAL A 56 8.82 -5.09 -3.41
CA VAL A 56 9.15 -4.10 -2.39
C VAL A 56 9.20 -4.77 -1.02
N PRO A 57 10.39 -5.00 -0.45
CA PRO A 57 10.52 -5.68 0.84
C PRO A 57 9.88 -4.91 1.99
N GLN A 58 9.76 -3.58 1.88
CA GLN A 58 9.00 -2.76 2.84
C GLN A 58 7.51 -3.12 2.87
N LEU A 59 6.94 -3.60 1.76
CA LEU A 59 5.50 -3.94 1.67
C LEU A 59 5.21 -5.41 1.99
N ALA A 60 6.21 -6.29 1.88
CA ALA A 60 6.11 -7.71 2.20
C ALA A 60 5.37 -8.03 3.53
N PRO A 61 5.65 -7.37 4.68
CA PRO A 61 4.94 -7.67 5.92
C PRO A 61 3.44 -7.30 5.88
N TYR A 62 3.06 -6.30 5.09
CA TYR A 62 1.66 -5.88 4.96
C TYR A 62 0.83 -6.85 4.12
N PHE A 63 1.44 -7.51 3.13
CA PHE A 63 0.79 -8.58 2.38
C PHE A 63 0.62 -9.85 3.21
N ASN A 64 1.58 -10.17 4.08
CA ASN A 64 1.51 -11.34 4.96
C ASN A 64 0.51 -11.15 6.11
N ALA A 65 0.30 -9.91 6.55
CA ALA A 65 -0.76 -9.54 7.50
C ALA A 65 -2.17 -9.57 6.88
N GLY A 66 -2.28 -9.76 5.55
CA GLY A 66 -3.51 -9.78 4.76
C GLY A 66 -4.33 -11.07 4.87
N SER A 67 -4.33 -11.73 6.02
CA SER A 67 -5.46 -12.61 6.39
C SER A 67 -6.43 -11.78 7.24
N PRO A 68 -7.28 -10.91 6.66
CA PRO A 68 -8.37 -10.38 7.43
C PRO A 68 -9.27 -11.57 7.82
N PRO A 69 -9.68 -11.73 9.09
CA PRO A 69 -10.86 -12.53 9.37
C PRO A 69 -11.99 -11.99 8.48
N PRO A 70 -12.78 -12.88 7.84
CA PRO A 70 -13.88 -12.46 6.99
C PRO A 70 -14.76 -11.47 7.76
N PRO A 71 -15.23 -10.38 7.13
CA PRO A 71 -16.15 -9.48 7.78
C PRO A 71 -17.33 -10.31 8.30
N PRO A 72 -17.74 -10.16 9.58
CA PRO A 72 -18.93 -10.83 10.07
C PRO A 72 -20.11 -10.44 9.17
N PRO A 73 -20.97 -11.39 8.76
CA PRO A 73 -22.21 -11.04 8.10
C PRO A 73 -22.99 -10.09 9.01
N GLY A 74 -23.28 -8.88 8.54
CA GLY A 74 -24.20 -7.98 9.25
C GLY A 74 -25.55 -8.67 9.39
N GLY A 75 -26.06 -8.75 10.62
CA GLY A 75 -27.39 -9.26 10.94
C GLY A 75 -28.50 -8.24 10.68
#